data_AF-A0A0D0BQN3-F1
#
_entry.id   AF-A0A0D0BQN3-F1
#
_cell.length_a   1.000
_cell.length_b   1.000
_cell.length_c   1.000
_cell.angle_alpha   90.00
_cell.angle_beta   90.00
_cell.angle_gamma   90.00
#
_symmetry.space_group_name_H-M   'P 1'
#
loop_
_entity.id
_entity.type
_entity.pdbx_description
1 polymer ?
#
loop_
_entity_poly.entity_id
_entity_poly.type
_entity_poly.pdbx_seq_one_letter_code
_entity_poly.pdbx_strand_id
1 'polypeptide(L)'
;MPNNTFSTSSVLAGNRAIVYNTNGDPARVLSAFSFPELPPPPPNTVNIGFVLAPINPADINVIEGVYPAKPEPDVSLSQAKDRPLFVGGNEGMGKVMDVGEGVVGLRKDDWVVMTKPQSGTWLSAKNVALSDVLKVPKQGLSEAQAATITVNPPTAYNMLHDFAQLVEGDWIVQNGANSAVGQAVIQIAAAKGYKTVNFIRDRDDVELLKQHLKSLGATHVVTYDELFDKSLRAKVKTWTEGKDIRLGLNCIGGKTTTLMAQLLGNNAHLVSYGAMSKEPLSLPTSLFIFKNLTCHGFWQTRWYIDKSLEQRQELFKTLTALMRDGKLRGPDHEVLTIGGTESDVSVSEKIRDLVVRLGQGMYGKKVLLRVEETA
;
A
#
# COMPACT_ATOMS: atom_id res chain seq x y z
N MET A 1 -59.07 18.39 -11.15
CA MET A 1 -58.07 17.59 -11.89
C MET A 1 -56.70 17.96 -11.36
N PRO A 2 -55.84 17.00 -11.00
CA PRO A 2 -54.64 17.27 -10.22
C PRO A 2 -53.52 17.83 -11.11
N ASN A 3 -52.87 18.87 -10.61
CA ASN A 3 -51.62 19.42 -11.15
C ASN A 3 -50.51 18.38 -10.97
N ASN A 4 -50.01 17.82 -12.07
CA ASN A 4 -48.77 17.07 -12.10
C ASN A 4 -47.59 18.05 -12.04
N THR A 5 -47.08 18.30 -10.83
CA THR A 5 -45.73 18.83 -10.65
C THR A 5 -44.73 17.72 -10.95
N PHE A 6 -44.09 17.78 -12.12
CA PHE A 6 -42.85 17.06 -12.37
C PHE A 6 -41.75 17.69 -11.51
N SER A 7 -41.37 17.01 -10.42
CA SER A 7 -40.15 17.33 -9.68
C SER A 7 -38.97 16.75 -10.46
N THR A 8 -38.37 17.53 -11.35
CA THR A 8 -37.00 17.28 -11.82
C THR A 8 -36.03 17.82 -10.79
N SER A 9 -35.97 17.18 -9.62
CA SER A 9 -34.78 17.27 -8.79
C SER A 9 -33.72 16.42 -9.48
N SER A 10 -33.03 16.99 -10.47
CA SER A 10 -31.69 16.53 -10.79
C SER A 10 -30.92 16.68 -9.49
N VAL A 11 -30.73 15.58 -8.77
CA VAL A 11 -29.70 15.51 -7.75
C VAL A 11 -28.43 15.87 -8.48
N LEU A 12 -27.96 17.10 -8.31
CA LEU A 12 -26.64 17.50 -8.74
C LEU A 12 -25.71 16.55 -8.01
N ALA A 13 -25.16 15.59 -8.74
CA ALA A 13 -24.15 14.72 -8.18
C ALA A 13 -22.99 15.64 -7.80
N GLY A 14 -22.58 15.63 -6.54
CA GLY A 14 -21.43 16.39 -6.06
C GLY A 14 -20.21 15.50 -5.88
N ASN A 15 -20.38 14.18 -5.90
CA ASN A 15 -19.33 13.23 -5.55
C ASN A 15 -19.36 11.97 -6.41
N ARG A 16 -18.24 11.24 -6.41
CA ARG A 16 -18.09 9.97 -7.10
C ARG A 16 -17.30 8.96 -6.27
N ALA A 17 -17.68 7.70 -6.36
CA ALA A 17 -16.96 6.57 -5.80
C ALA A 17 -16.68 5.49 -6.87
N ILE A 18 -15.61 4.74 -6.68
CA ILE A 18 -15.33 3.49 -7.41
C ILE A 18 -15.76 2.33 -6.51
N VAL A 19 -16.78 1.62 -6.97
CA VAL A 19 -17.51 0.62 -6.19
C VAL A 19 -17.59 -0.74 -6.88
N TYR A 20 -17.86 -1.76 -6.09
CA TYR A 20 -18.28 -3.10 -6.51
C TYR A 20 -19.44 -3.56 -5.62
N ASN A 21 -20.26 -4.51 -6.10
CA ASN A 21 -21.39 -5.05 -5.35
C ASN A 21 -21.22 -6.54 -4.99
N THR A 22 -20.29 -7.22 -5.64
CA THR A 22 -19.88 -8.60 -5.38
C THR A 22 -18.39 -8.72 -5.62
N ASN A 23 -17.74 -9.61 -4.90
CA ASN A 23 -16.39 -10.01 -5.23
C ASN A 23 -16.32 -10.66 -6.61
N GLY A 24 -15.19 -10.50 -7.29
CA GLY A 24 -14.93 -11.10 -8.59
C GLY A 24 -13.77 -10.42 -9.31
N ASP A 25 -13.61 -10.74 -10.60
CA ASP A 25 -12.61 -10.13 -11.48
C ASP A 25 -12.77 -8.58 -11.47
N PRO A 26 -11.78 -7.83 -10.95
CA PRO A 26 -11.85 -6.37 -10.86
C PRO A 26 -12.11 -5.69 -12.21
N ALA A 27 -11.67 -6.30 -13.32
CA ALA A 27 -11.94 -5.80 -14.67
C ALA A 27 -13.42 -5.91 -15.09
N ARG A 28 -14.24 -6.60 -14.30
CA ARG A 28 -15.68 -6.79 -14.55
C ARG A 28 -16.55 -6.17 -13.47
N VAL A 29 -16.16 -6.29 -12.20
CA VAL A 29 -17.02 -5.93 -11.06
C VAL A 29 -16.92 -4.47 -10.64
N LEU A 30 -15.80 -3.79 -10.94
CA LEU A 30 -15.64 -2.38 -10.61
C LEU A 30 -16.53 -1.49 -11.47
N SER A 31 -17.08 -0.43 -10.87
CA SER A 31 -17.87 0.59 -11.57
C SER A 31 -17.77 1.91 -10.84
N ALA A 32 -17.95 3.02 -11.55
CA ALA A 32 -18.15 4.32 -10.95
C ALA A 32 -19.60 4.49 -10.49
N PHE A 33 -19.77 5.26 -9.41
CA PHE A 33 -21.07 5.61 -8.87
C PHE A 33 -21.03 7.05 -8.37
N SER A 34 -21.78 7.91 -9.04
CA SER A 34 -21.99 9.31 -8.65
C SER A 34 -23.07 9.41 -7.55
N PHE A 35 -22.85 10.28 -6.58
CA PHE A 35 -23.73 10.49 -5.43
C PHE A 35 -23.80 11.98 -5.02
N PRO A 36 -24.81 12.41 -4.24
CA PRO A 36 -24.97 13.81 -3.85
C PRO A 36 -23.80 14.36 -3.02
N GLU A 37 -23.80 15.67 -2.79
CA GLU A 37 -22.94 16.30 -1.79
C GLU A 37 -23.15 15.72 -0.39
N LEU A 38 -22.11 15.77 0.44
CA LEU A 38 -22.21 15.33 1.82
C LEU A 38 -22.98 16.37 2.65
N PRO A 39 -23.94 15.94 3.51
CA PRO A 39 -24.52 16.85 4.49
C PRO A 39 -23.45 17.28 5.51
N PRO A 40 -23.70 18.33 6.32
CA PRO A 40 -22.84 18.66 7.46
C PRO A 40 -22.56 17.41 8.33
N PRO A 41 -21.31 17.24 8.81
CA PRO A 41 -20.92 16.05 9.54
C PRO A 41 -21.70 15.93 10.86
N PRO A 42 -22.26 14.75 11.18
CA PRO A 42 -22.83 14.47 12.50
C PRO A 42 -21.83 14.68 13.66
N PRO A 43 -22.30 14.77 14.93
CA PRO A 43 -21.41 14.85 16.09
C PRO A 43 -20.34 13.73 16.09
N ASN A 44 -19.12 14.08 16.49
CA ASN A 44 -17.94 13.19 16.53
C ASN A 44 -17.49 12.62 15.18
N THR A 45 -17.95 13.18 14.06
CA THR A 45 -17.53 12.80 12.71
C THR A 45 -16.91 13.97 11.95
N VAL A 46 -16.20 13.66 10.86
CA VAL A 46 -15.60 14.64 9.96
C VAL A 46 -15.95 14.31 8.51
N ASN A 47 -16.19 15.34 7.72
CA ASN A 47 -16.26 15.20 6.26
C ASN A 47 -14.85 15.33 5.69
N ILE A 48 -14.46 14.38 4.85
CA ILE A 48 -13.14 14.31 4.24
C ILE A 48 -13.30 14.35 2.73
N GLY A 49 -12.53 15.20 2.06
CA GLY A 49 -12.31 15.16 0.62
C GLY A 49 -11.00 14.42 0.34
N PHE A 50 -11.05 13.28 -0.34
CA PHE A 50 -9.85 12.51 -0.68
C PHE A 50 -9.07 13.22 -1.78
N VAL A 51 -7.75 13.30 -1.60
CA VAL A 51 -6.84 13.97 -2.54
C VAL A 51 -6.16 12.95 -3.43
N LEU A 52 -5.61 11.89 -2.83
CA LEU A 52 -4.96 10.80 -3.53
C LEU A 52 -5.18 9.49 -2.78
N ALA A 53 -5.49 8.42 -3.51
CA ALA A 53 -5.62 7.08 -2.97
C ALA A 53 -4.84 6.06 -3.82
N PRO A 54 -3.83 5.37 -3.28
CA PRO A 54 -3.11 4.35 -4.03
C PRO A 54 -3.98 3.14 -4.38
N ILE A 55 -3.60 2.46 -5.47
CA ILE A 55 -4.05 1.08 -5.74
C ILE A 55 -2.95 0.12 -5.29
N ASN A 56 -3.21 -0.65 -4.24
CA ASN A 56 -2.33 -1.69 -3.71
C ASN A 56 -2.79 -3.09 -4.18
N PRO A 57 -1.87 -4.09 -4.26
CA PRO A 57 -2.25 -5.47 -4.53
C PRO A 57 -3.30 -6.02 -3.55
N ALA A 58 -3.25 -5.59 -2.28
CA ALA A 58 -4.25 -5.97 -1.28
C ALA A 58 -5.66 -5.48 -1.64
N ASP A 59 -5.80 -4.28 -2.22
CA ASP A 59 -7.11 -3.76 -2.64
C ASP A 59 -7.72 -4.63 -3.74
N ILE A 60 -6.89 -5.04 -4.71
CA ILE A 60 -7.26 -5.96 -5.79
C ILE A 60 -7.69 -7.32 -5.21
N ASN A 61 -6.90 -7.89 -4.30
CA ASN A 61 -7.22 -9.18 -3.67
C ASN A 61 -8.51 -9.13 -2.83
N VAL A 62 -8.81 -7.97 -2.21
CA VAL A 62 -10.08 -7.76 -1.49
C VAL A 62 -11.24 -7.78 -2.47
N ILE A 63 -11.13 -7.06 -3.60
CA ILE A 63 -12.17 -7.05 -4.64
C ILE A 63 -12.35 -8.47 -5.23
N GLU A 64 -11.27 -9.21 -5.47
CA GLU A 64 -11.31 -10.61 -5.93
C GLU A 64 -11.93 -11.58 -4.91
N GLY A 65 -11.98 -11.21 -3.63
CA GLY A 65 -12.49 -12.07 -2.55
C GLY A 65 -11.48 -13.10 -2.03
N VAL A 66 -10.20 -12.94 -2.33
CA VAL A 66 -9.10 -13.85 -1.92
C VAL A 66 -8.26 -13.31 -0.75
N TYR A 67 -8.63 -12.13 -0.23
CA TYR A 67 -7.99 -11.52 0.94
C TYR A 67 -8.79 -11.80 2.22
N PRO A 68 -8.15 -11.99 3.39
CA PRO A 68 -8.86 -12.33 4.63
C PRO A 68 -9.69 -11.18 5.24
N ALA A 69 -9.63 -9.98 4.66
CA ALA A 69 -10.43 -8.84 5.14
C ALA A 69 -11.87 -8.94 4.62
N LYS A 70 -12.82 -8.52 5.46
CA LYS A 70 -14.24 -8.47 5.15
C LYS A 70 -14.70 -7.01 5.19
N PRO A 71 -14.73 -6.32 4.04
CA PRO A 71 -15.25 -4.95 3.99
C PRO A 71 -16.76 -4.96 4.27
N GLU A 72 -17.24 -3.91 4.92
CA GLU A 72 -18.67 -3.69 5.13
C GLU A 72 -19.24 -2.85 3.97
N PRO A 73 -20.50 -3.06 3.58
CA PRO A 73 -21.16 -2.19 2.62
C PRO A 73 -21.15 -0.74 3.11
N ASP A 74 -20.90 0.20 2.20
CA ASP A 74 -21.00 1.62 2.52
C ASP A 74 -22.48 1.99 2.66
N VAL A 75 -22.92 2.19 3.90
CA VAL A 75 -24.33 2.46 4.22
C VAL A 75 -24.82 3.73 3.54
N SER A 76 -23.97 4.75 3.39
CA SER A 76 -24.35 6.03 2.78
C SER A 76 -24.65 5.88 1.29
N LEU A 77 -23.97 4.96 0.60
CA LEU A 77 -24.17 4.70 -0.83
C LEU A 77 -25.21 3.59 -1.07
N SER A 78 -25.27 2.59 -0.19
CA SER A 78 -26.13 1.42 -0.38
C SER A 78 -27.63 1.76 -0.31
N GLN A 79 -28.00 2.78 0.48
CA GLN A 79 -29.37 3.31 0.54
C GLN A 79 -29.85 3.88 -0.81
N ALA A 80 -28.94 4.26 -1.70
CA ALA A 80 -29.30 4.82 -3.00
C ALA A 80 -29.61 3.78 -4.09
N LYS A 81 -29.32 2.49 -3.87
CA LYS A 81 -29.36 1.45 -4.93
C LYS A 81 -30.07 0.14 -4.54
N ASP A 82 -30.67 0.04 -3.35
CA ASP A 82 -31.31 -1.19 -2.83
C ASP A 82 -30.44 -2.46 -2.94
N ARG A 83 -29.10 -2.29 -2.89
CA ARG A 83 -28.12 -3.38 -2.94
C ARG A 83 -26.82 -2.94 -2.25
N PRO A 84 -26.03 -3.88 -1.69
CA PRO A 84 -24.77 -3.52 -1.05
C PRO A 84 -23.79 -2.95 -2.06
N LEU A 85 -23.18 -1.81 -1.72
CA LEU A 85 -22.07 -1.22 -2.45
C LEU A 85 -20.83 -1.17 -1.55
N PHE A 86 -19.72 -1.68 -2.04
CA PHE A 86 -18.42 -1.63 -1.38
C PHE A 86 -17.54 -0.66 -2.14
N VAL A 87 -16.93 0.30 -1.43
CA VAL A 87 -15.99 1.25 -2.03
C VAL A 87 -14.60 0.61 -2.08
N GLY A 88 -13.92 0.73 -3.22
CA GLY A 88 -12.56 0.22 -3.38
C GLY A 88 -11.53 1.01 -2.56
N GLY A 89 -10.38 0.40 -2.30
CA GLY A 89 -9.25 1.04 -1.65
C GLY A 89 -9.24 0.99 -0.13
N ASN A 90 -8.06 0.77 0.43
CA ASN A 90 -7.81 0.75 1.88
C ASN A 90 -7.00 1.94 2.38
N GLU A 91 -6.18 2.54 1.51
CA GLU A 91 -5.20 3.57 1.85
C GLU A 91 -5.48 4.84 1.03
N GLY A 92 -5.22 6.00 1.61
CA GLY A 92 -5.39 7.29 0.95
C GLY A 92 -5.21 8.45 1.91
N MET A 93 -4.93 9.63 1.34
CA MET A 93 -4.88 10.90 2.07
C MET A 93 -6.04 11.78 1.63
N GLY A 94 -6.71 12.38 2.60
CA GLY A 94 -7.73 13.39 2.39
C GLY A 94 -7.49 14.66 3.19
N LYS A 95 -8.27 15.68 2.88
CA LYS A 95 -8.37 16.95 3.61
C LYS A 95 -9.68 17.01 4.37
N VAL A 96 -9.64 17.48 5.61
CA VAL A 96 -10.87 17.77 6.37
C VAL A 96 -11.62 18.92 5.67
N MET A 97 -12.85 18.66 5.26
CA MET A 97 -13.72 19.65 4.62
C MET A 97 -14.56 20.39 5.67
N ASP A 98 -15.06 19.65 6.65
CA ASP A 98 -15.87 20.15 7.75
C ASP A 98 -15.78 19.24 8.98
N VAL A 99 -16.10 19.76 10.17
CA VAL A 99 -16.02 19.04 11.45
C VAL A 99 -17.35 19.08 12.20
N GLY A 100 -17.77 17.92 12.73
CA GLY A 100 -18.97 17.81 13.53
C GLY A 100 -18.77 18.31 14.96
N GLU A 101 -19.87 18.51 15.67
CA GLU A 101 -19.85 18.85 17.10
C GLU A 101 -19.04 17.82 17.91
N GLY A 102 -18.24 18.29 18.89
CA GLY A 102 -17.42 17.42 19.74
C GLY A 102 -16.09 16.98 19.13
N VAL A 103 -15.80 17.31 17.86
CA VAL A 103 -14.50 17.03 17.24
C VAL A 103 -13.42 17.94 17.83
N VAL A 104 -12.40 17.33 18.42
CA VAL A 104 -11.22 18.01 18.97
C VAL A 104 -9.96 17.54 18.23
N GLY A 105 -9.04 18.46 17.93
CA GLY A 105 -7.72 18.15 17.35
C GLY A 105 -7.66 18.13 15.82
N LEU A 106 -8.81 18.19 15.14
CA LEU A 106 -8.92 18.37 13.69
C LEU A 106 -9.64 19.68 13.36
N ARG A 107 -9.26 20.30 12.25
CA ARG A 107 -9.93 21.46 11.66
C ARG A 107 -9.90 21.38 10.14
N LYS A 108 -10.71 22.22 9.48
CA LYS A 108 -10.72 22.36 8.03
C LYS A 108 -9.31 22.49 7.47
N ASP A 109 -9.13 21.86 6.31
CA ASP A 109 -7.88 21.68 5.56
C ASP A 109 -6.86 20.74 6.17
N ASP A 110 -6.96 20.28 7.43
CA ASP A 110 -6.00 19.32 7.97
C ASP A 110 -5.88 18.06 7.09
N TRP A 111 -4.64 17.57 6.91
CA TRP A 111 -4.42 16.30 6.21
C TRP A 111 -4.68 15.14 7.15
N VAL A 112 -5.44 14.17 6.66
CA VAL A 112 -5.82 12.98 7.40
C VAL A 112 -5.67 11.74 6.54
N VAL A 113 -5.37 10.62 7.19
CA VAL A 113 -5.33 9.28 6.57
C VAL A 113 -6.20 8.33 7.37
N MET A 114 -6.68 7.27 6.73
CA MET A 114 -7.54 6.27 7.37
C MET A 114 -6.72 5.37 8.30
N THR A 115 -7.22 5.16 9.52
CA THR A 115 -6.67 4.19 10.49
C THR A 115 -7.49 2.91 10.55
N LYS A 116 -8.78 2.99 10.19
CA LYS A 116 -9.67 1.84 10.08
C LYS A 116 -9.38 1.05 8.80
N PRO A 117 -9.06 -0.25 8.89
CA PRO A 117 -8.88 -1.10 7.72
C PRO A 117 -10.15 -1.14 6.86
N GLN A 118 -9.96 -1.22 5.55
CA GLN A 118 -11.01 -1.37 4.54
C GLN A 118 -12.09 -0.28 4.61
N SER A 119 -11.67 0.96 4.87
CA SER A 119 -12.58 2.10 4.96
C SER A 119 -13.19 2.51 3.61
N GLY A 120 -12.62 2.08 2.48
CA GLY A 120 -12.99 2.57 1.15
C GLY A 120 -12.42 3.97 0.92
N THR A 121 -11.45 4.09 0.01
CA THR A 121 -10.72 5.35 -0.24
C THR A 121 -10.73 5.81 -1.69
N TRP A 122 -11.28 5.00 -2.60
CA TRP A 122 -11.40 5.37 -4.02
C TRP A 122 -12.71 6.13 -4.29
N LEU A 123 -12.84 7.30 -3.68
CA LEU A 123 -13.99 8.20 -3.80
C LEU A 123 -13.58 9.66 -3.58
N SER A 124 -14.39 10.62 -4.02
CA SER A 124 -14.09 12.04 -3.89
C SER A 124 -14.23 12.54 -2.45
N ALA A 125 -15.27 12.10 -1.74
CA ALA A 125 -15.51 12.51 -0.35
C ALA A 125 -16.19 11.43 0.50
N LYS A 126 -16.00 11.50 1.82
CA LYS A 126 -16.65 10.61 2.80
C LYS A 126 -16.84 11.26 4.17
N ASN A 127 -17.94 10.95 4.84
CA ASN A 127 -18.09 11.19 6.29
C ASN A 127 -17.50 10.01 7.07
N VAL A 128 -16.65 10.28 8.07
CA VAL A 128 -16.01 9.25 8.89
C VAL A 128 -15.98 9.64 10.36
N ALA A 129 -15.92 8.65 11.24
CA ALA A 129 -15.74 8.88 12.66
C ALA A 129 -14.34 9.47 12.96
N LEU A 130 -14.25 10.35 13.96
CA LEU A 130 -12.97 10.91 14.40
C LEU A 130 -11.94 9.82 14.77
N SER A 131 -12.39 8.69 15.31
CA SER A 131 -11.55 7.54 15.66
C SER A 131 -10.93 6.82 14.47
N ASP A 132 -11.51 6.98 13.28
CA ASP A 132 -11.16 6.23 12.07
C ASP A 132 -10.09 6.96 11.24
N VAL A 133 -9.58 8.08 11.74
CA VAL A 133 -8.58 8.91 11.07
C VAL A 133 -7.42 9.31 11.97
N LEU A 134 -6.29 9.57 11.32
CA LEU A 134 -5.10 10.15 11.95
C LEU A 134 -4.67 11.39 11.19
N LYS A 135 -4.38 12.47 11.93
CA LYS A 135 -3.78 13.67 11.37
C LYS A 135 -2.35 13.42 10.91
N VAL A 136 -2.02 13.85 9.70
CA VAL A 136 -0.66 13.78 9.14
C VAL A 136 -0.12 15.20 8.97
N PRO A 137 1.16 15.47 9.31
CA PRO A 137 1.75 16.78 9.08
C PRO A 137 1.83 17.09 7.58
N LYS A 138 1.33 18.27 7.19
CA LYS A 138 1.48 18.79 5.82
C LYS A 138 2.93 19.17 5.51
N GLN A 139 3.63 19.72 6.50
CA GLN A 139 4.92 20.33 6.27
C GLN A 139 6.01 19.27 6.10
N GLY A 140 6.70 19.33 4.96
CA GLY A 140 7.78 18.41 4.62
C GLY A 140 7.33 17.08 4.01
N LEU A 141 6.03 16.92 3.70
CA LEU A 141 5.50 15.74 3.00
C LEU A 141 4.82 16.16 1.69
N SER A 142 5.04 15.38 0.64
CA SER A 142 4.22 15.46 -0.57
C SER A 142 2.85 14.79 -0.37
N GLU A 143 1.88 15.14 -1.21
CA GLU A 143 0.56 14.49 -1.19
C GLU A 143 0.69 12.97 -1.42
N ALA A 144 1.60 12.55 -2.31
CA ALA A 144 1.88 11.15 -2.59
C ALA A 144 2.51 10.40 -1.41
N GLN A 145 3.42 11.04 -0.65
CA GLN A 145 3.97 10.47 0.58
C GLN A 145 2.89 10.28 1.63
N ALA A 146 2.06 11.30 1.86
CA ALA A 146 0.96 11.21 2.83
C ALA A 146 -0.08 10.15 2.40
N ALA A 147 -0.39 10.06 1.11
CA ALA A 147 -1.33 9.08 0.57
C ALA A 147 -0.84 7.63 0.62
N THR A 148 0.46 7.39 0.86
CA THR A 148 1.06 6.04 0.84
C THR A 148 1.71 5.66 2.18
N ILE A 149 1.42 6.41 3.26
CA ILE A 149 2.11 6.28 4.55
C ILE A 149 1.55 5.20 5.47
N THR A 150 0.37 4.62 5.19
CA THR A 150 -0.29 3.71 6.14
C THR A 150 -0.04 2.24 5.84
N VAL A 151 0.45 1.89 4.65
CA VAL A 151 0.68 0.50 4.23
C VAL A 151 2.15 0.19 3.97
N ASN A 152 2.74 0.73 2.90
CA ASN A 152 4.02 0.22 2.41
C ASN A 152 5.21 0.61 3.31
N PRO A 153 5.39 1.87 3.74
CA PRO A 153 6.48 2.24 4.65
C PRO A 153 6.37 1.60 6.05
N PRO A 154 5.18 1.54 6.70
CA PRO A 154 4.97 0.76 7.91
C PRO A 154 5.40 -0.70 7.76
N THR A 155 5.01 -1.34 6.65
CA THR A 155 5.37 -2.74 6.40
C THR A 155 6.88 -2.92 6.35
N ALA A 156 7.58 -2.08 5.58
CA ALA A 156 9.04 -2.11 5.50
C ALA A 156 9.71 -1.86 6.86
N TYR A 157 9.28 -0.83 7.59
CA TYR A 157 9.85 -0.46 8.89
C TYR A 157 9.67 -1.57 9.93
N ASN A 158 8.45 -2.07 10.08
CA ASN A 158 8.12 -3.07 11.09
C ASN A 158 8.84 -4.40 10.81
N MET A 159 8.97 -4.82 9.55
CA MET A 159 9.75 -6.02 9.21
C MET A 159 11.24 -5.88 9.55
N LEU A 160 11.83 -4.70 9.32
CA LEU A 160 13.23 -4.43 9.67
C LEU A 160 13.45 -4.32 11.18
N HIS A 161 12.42 -3.92 11.94
CA HIS A 161 12.52 -3.62 13.37
C HIS A 161 12.13 -4.81 14.27
N ASP A 162 11.06 -5.53 13.95
CA ASP A 162 10.41 -6.44 14.91
C ASP A 162 10.97 -7.87 14.88
N PHE A 163 11.72 -8.27 13.85
CA PHE A 163 12.09 -9.68 13.63
C PHE A 163 13.57 -10.01 13.85
N ALA A 164 14.47 -9.03 13.77
CA ALA A 164 15.88 -9.24 13.99
C ALA A 164 16.50 -8.00 14.66
N GLN A 165 17.38 -8.23 15.64
CA GLN A 165 18.16 -7.15 16.25
C GLN A 165 19.32 -6.78 15.32
N LEU A 166 19.06 -5.85 14.40
CA LEU A 166 20.02 -5.38 13.40
C LEU A 166 20.76 -4.12 13.89
N VAL A 167 22.09 -4.12 13.70
CA VAL A 167 22.96 -2.96 13.95
C VAL A 167 23.58 -2.44 12.65
N GLU A 168 24.18 -1.25 12.68
CA GLU A 168 24.86 -0.69 11.52
C GLU A 168 25.87 -1.69 10.93
N GLY A 169 25.85 -1.84 9.60
CA GLY A 169 26.69 -2.80 8.87
C GLY A 169 26.14 -4.22 8.79
N ASP A 170 25.04 -4.56 9.49
CA ASP A 170 24.36 -5.85 9.32
C ASP A 170 23.71 -5.97 7.93
N TRP A 171 23.60 -7.21 7.45
CA TRP A 171 23.08 -7.52 6.13
C TRP A 171 21.65 -8.07 6.16
N ILE A 172 20.84 -7.58 5.23
CA ILE A 172 19.51 -8.11 4.92
C ILE A 172 19.43 -8.48 3.44
N VAL A 173 18.57 -9.45 3.12
CA VAL A 173 18.27 -9.85 1.74
C VAL A 173 16.77 -9.72 1.48
N GLN A 174 16.38 -9.29 0.29
CA GLN A 174 14.97 -9.22 -0.09
C GLN A 174 14.73 -9.60 -1.54
N ASN A 175 13.54 -10.13 -1.82
CA ASN A 175 13.01 -10.24 -3.18
C ASN A 175 11.94 -9.16 -3.43
N GLY A 176 11.57 -8.99 -4.70
CA GLY A 176 10.59 -7.96 -5.09
C GLY A 176 11.07 -6.54 -4.78
N ALA A 177 12.38 -6.27 -4.89
CA ALA A 177 12.98 -5.03 -4.41
C ALA A 177 12.51 -3.77 -5.15
N ASN A 178 11.96 -3.91 -6.37
CA ASN A 178 11.32 -2.80 -7.09
C ASN A 178 9.87 -2.52 -6.66
N SER A 179 9.30 -3.29 -5.73
CA SER A 179 7.98 -2.98 -5.16
C SER A 179 8.07 -1.75 -4.25
N ALA A 180 6.93 -1.11 -3.98
CA ALA A 180 6.88 0.04 -3.06
C ALA A 180 7.42 -0.31 -1.66
N VAL A 181 7.12 -1.53 -1.15
CA VAL A 181 7.70 -2.02 0.11
C VAL A 181 9.21 -2.23 -0.04
N GLY A 182 9.66 -2.87 -1.13
CA GLY A 182 11.08 -3.15 -1.35
C GLY A 182 11.95 -1.90 -1.47
N GLN A 183 11.44 -0.86 -2.14
CA GLN A 183 12.10 0.44 -2.20
C GLN A 183 12.10 1.15 -0.84
N ALA A 184 11.04 1.03 -0.04
CA ALA A 184 11.02 1.55 1.32
C ALA A 184 12.01 0.80 2.24
N VAL A 185 12.15 -0.53 2.08
CA VAL A 185 13.18 -1.34 2.77
C VAL A 185 14.57 -0.83 2.44
N ILE A 186 14.88 -0.60 1.16
CA ILE A 186 16.19 -0.08 0.73
C ILE A 186 16.51 1.25 1.43
N GLN A 187 15.57 2.18 1.40
CA GLN A 187 15.76 3.52 1.95
C GLN A 187 15.89 3.51 3.48
N ILE A 188 15.03 2.77 4.17
CA ILE A 188 15.07 2.64 5.64
C ILE A 188 16.34 1.91 6.09
N ALA A 189 16.75 0.86 5.37
CA ALA A 189 18.00 0.15 5.62
C ALA A 189 19.20 1.09 5.46
N ALA A 190 19.26 1.87 4.37
CA ALA A 190 20.32 2.85 4.15
C ALA A 190 20.36 3.93 5.25
N ALA A 191 19.19 4.44 5.67
CA ALA A 191 19.08 5.42 6.76
C ALA A 191 19.54 4.88 8.12
N LYS A 192 19.48 3.56 8.33
CA LYS A 192 19.95 2.85 9.54
C LYS A 192 21.36 2.27 9.40
N GLY A 193 22.01 2.45 8.25
CA GLY A 193 23.35 1.92 7.98
C GLY A 193 23.40 0.40 7.71
N TYR A 194 22.26 -0.25 7.47
CA TYR A 194 22.20 -1.66 7.08
C TYR A 194 22.61 -1.84 5.61
N LYS A 195 23.12 -3.03 5.27
CA LYS A 195 23.48 -3.41 3.90
C LYS A 195 22.44 -4.35 3.30
N THR A 196 22.21 -4.22 1.99
CA THR A 196 21.08 -4.90 1.33
C THR A 196 21.51 -5.69 0.09
N VAL A 197 21.06 -6.93 -0.02
CA VAL A 197 21.06 -7.71 -1.27
C VAL A 197 19.62 -7.76 -1.80
N ASN A 198 19.41 -7.19 -3.00
CA ASN A 198 18.08 -6.87 -3.51
C ASN A 198 17.82 -7.63 -4.82
N PHE A 199 16.86 -8.54 -4.81
CA PHE A 199 16.46 -9.29 -6.01
C PHE A 199 15.32 -8.61 -6.76
N ILE A 200 15.49 -8.49 -8.07
CA ILE A 200 14.51 -7.94 -9.03
C ILE A 200 14.27 -8.92 -10.18
N ARG A 201 13.16 -8.71 -10.92
CA ARG A 201 12.92 -9.42 -12.18
C ARG A 201 13.82 -8.88 -13.27
N ASP A 202 14.23 -9.76 -14.17
CA ASP A 202 14.83 -9.42 -15.45
C ASP A 202 13.85 -8.63 -16.33
N ARG A 203 14.39 -7.68 -17.10
CA ARG A 203 13.67 -6.74 -17.97
C ARG A 203 14.62 -5.97 -18.88
N ASP A 204 14.11 -5.42 -19.97
CA ASP A 204 14.92 -4.70 -20.97
C ASP A 204 15.69 -3.51 -20.38
N ASP A 205 15.10 -2.81 -19.41
CA ASP A 205 15.66 -1.64 -18.71
C ASP A 205 16.33 -2.01 -17.36
N VAL A 206 16.80 -3.25 -17.18
CA VAL A 206 17.32 -3.74 -15.89
C VAL A 206 18.47 -2.90 -15.33
N GLU A 207 19.39 -2.42 -16.17
CA GLU A 207 20.53 -1.62 -15.70
C GLU A 207 20.11 -0.23 -15.20
N LEU A 208 19.14 0.40 -15.87
CA LEU A 208 18.54 1.65 -15.40
C LEU A 208 17.82 1.45 -14.05
N LEU A 209 17.10 0.33 -13.92
CA LEU A 209 16.45 -0.03 -12.65
C LEU A 209 17.48 -0.28 -11.54
N LYS A 210 18.58 -1.00 -11.83
CA LYS A 210 19.68 -1.23 -10.87
C LYS A 210 20.28 0.12 -10.41
N GLN A 211 20.50 1.06 -11.33
CA GLN A 211 20.98 2.41 -11.00
C GLN A 211 19.99 3.18 -10.14
N HIS A 212 18.70 3.14 -10.50
CA HIS A 212 17.64 3.77 -9.71
C HIS A 212 17.60 3.22 -8.27
N LEU A 213 17.57 1.90 -8.08
CA LEU A 213 17.55 1.30 -6.74
C LEU A 213 18.83 1.60 -5.93
N LYS A 214 19.99 1.67 -6.58
CA LYS A 214 21.24 2.14 -5.94
C LYS A 214 21.15 3.60 -5.51
N SER A 215 20.51 4.45 -6.30
CA SER A 215 20.28 5.86 -5.94
C SER A 215 19.37 6.03 -4.71
N LEU A 216 18.57 5.01 -4.38
CA LEU A 216 17.76 4.94 -3.17
C LEU A 216 18.53 4.37 -1.96
N GLY A 217 19.75 3.88 -2.15
CA GLY A 217 20.61 3.32 -1.10
C GLY A 217 20.83 1.80 -1.15
N ALA A 218 20.42 1.12 -2.23
CA ALA A 218 20.64 -0.33 -2.36
C ALA A 218 22.15 -0.64 -2.42
N THR A 219 22.62 -1.64 -1.66
CA THR A 219 24.03 -2.03 -1.66
C THR A 219 24.35 -2.89 -2.88
N HIS A 220 23.64 -4.01 -3.05
CA HIS A 220 23.69 -4.86 -4.24
C HIS A 220 22.30 -5.09 -4.80
N VAL A 221 22.18 -5.04 -6.12
CA VAL A 221 20.95 -5.32 -6.86
C VAL A 221 21.27 -6.37 -7.91
N VAL A 222 20.52 -7.46 -7.88
CA VAL A 222 20.74 -8.68 -8.66
C VAL A 222 19.42 -9.16 -9.25
N THR A 223 19.45 -9.79 -10.41
CA THR A 223 18.23 -10.35 -11.01
C THR A 223 17.93 -11.75 -10.47
N TYR A 224 16.73 -12.26 -10.77
CA TYR A 224 16.39 -13.63 -10.44
C TYR A 224 17.16 -14.62 -11.32
N ASP A 225 17.47 -14.29 -12.57
CA ASP A 225 18.33 -15.14 -13.41
C ASP A 225 19.73 -15.28 -12.81
N GLU A 226 20.30 -14.19 -12.29
CA GLU A 226 21.57 -14.20 -11.56
C GLU A 226 21.51 -15.07 -10.28
N LEU A 227 20.32 -15.25 -9.68
CA LEU A 227 20.12 -16.11 -8.51
C LEU A 227 20.26 -17.61 -8.83
N PHE A 228 20.04 -18.02 -10.07
CA PHE A 228 20.24 -19.41 -10.49
C PHE A 228 21.70 -19.74 -10.78
N ASP A 229 22.57 -18.74 -10.92
CA ASP A 229 24.01 -18.93 -11.04
C ASP A 229 24.61 -19.36 -9.69
N LYS A 230 25.20 -20.56 -9.66
CA LYS A 230 25.87 -21.11 -8.46
C LYS A 230 27.01 -20.22 -7.96
N SER A 231 27.60 -19.38 -8.83
CA SER A 231 28.65 -18.44 -8.45
C SER A 231 28.14 -17.32 -7.54
N LEU A 232 26.84 -17.00 -7.56
CA LEU A 232 26.28 -15.89 -6.78
C LEU A 232 26.52 -16.06 -5.29
N ARG A 233 26.43 -17.29 -4.77
CA ARG A 233 26.68 -17.55 -3.34
C ARG A 233 28.09 -17.16 -2.92
N ALA A 234 29.09 -17.42 -3.78
CA ALA A 234 30.47 -17.00 -3.53
C ALA A 234 30.60 -15.46 -3.60
N LYS A 235 29.96 -14.82 -4.59
CA LYS A 235 29.92 -13.35 -4.71
C LYS A 235 29.32 -12.70 -3.47
N VAL A 236 28.16 -13.19 -3.00
CA VAL A 236 27.51 -12.70 -1.78
C VAL A 236 28.42 -12.86 -0.57
N LYS A 237 29.09 -14.00 -0.40
CA LYS A 237 30.06 -14.20 0.70
C LYS A 237 31.19 -13.17 0.65
N THR A 238 31.67 -12.83 -0.54
CA THR A 238 32.69 -11.76 -0.72
C THR A 238 32.11 -10.40 -0.35
N TRP A 239 30.89 -10.06 -0.82
CA TRP A 239 30.23 -8.79 -0.50
C TRP A 239 29.98 -8.61 1.00
N THR A 240 29.58 -9.68 1.69
CA THR A 240 29.33 -9.63 3.13
C THR A 240 30.60 -9.75 3.97
N GLU A 241 31.77 -9.92 3.35
CA GLU A 241 33.05 -10.22 4.04
C GLU A 241 32.92 -11.44 4.98
N GLY A 242 32.08 -12.40 4.60
CA GLY A 242 31.77 -13.58 5.41
C GLY A 242 30.79 -13.34 6.57
N LYS A 243 30.26 -12.11 6.76
CA LYS A 243 29.18 -11.86 7.73
C LYS A 243 27.88 -12.56 7.30
N ASP A 244 27.14 -13.02 8.30
CA ASP A 244 25.84 -13.67 8.11
C ASP A 244 24.75 -12.65 7.73
N ILE A 245 23.89 -13.02 6.78
CA ILE A 245 22.66 -12.29 6.47
C ILE A 245 21.59 -12.75 7.47
N ARG A 246 21.14 -11.85 8.33
CA ARG A 246 20.32 -12.19 9.51
C ARG A 246 18.81 -12.08 9.26
N LEU A 247 18.40 -11.35 8.21
CA LEU A 247 17.01 -11.12 7.86
C LEU A 247 16.78 -11.25 6.35
N GLY A 248 15.80 -12.06 5.98
CA GLY A 248 15.29 -12.22 4.63
C GLY A 248 13.86 -11.72 4.54
N LEU A 249 13.54 -10.92 3.52
CA LEU A 249 12.19 -10.41 3.28
C LEU A 249 11.62 -10.99 1.98
N ASN A 250 10.45 -11.60 2.08
CA ASN A 250 9.80 -12.32 0.99
C ASN A 250 8.41 -11.76 0.67
N CYS A 251 8.18 -11.43 -0.61
CA CYS A 251 6.86 -11.15 -1.15
C CYS A 251 6.51 -11.96 -2.41
N ILE A 252 7.37 -12.88 -2.82
CA ILE A 252 7.19 -13.61 -4.09
C ILE A 252 6.68 -15.02 -3.83
N GLY A 253 7.38 -15.82 -3.01
CA GLY A 253 7.15 -17.26 -2.89
C GLY A 253 7.99 -18.08 -3.89
N GLY A 254 7.66 -19.36 -4.04
CA GLY A 254 8.25 -20.22 -5.07
C GLY A 254 9.77 -20.46 -4.98
N LYS A 255 10.32 -21.01 -6.08
CA LYS A 255 11.71 -21.46 -6.16
C LYS A 255 12.74 -20.34 -5.98
N THR A 256 12.45 -19.13 -6.46
CA THR A 256 13.36 -17.97 -6.30
C THR A 256 13.52 -17.62 -4.82
N THR A 257 12.44 -17.67 -4.04
CA THR A 257 12.51 -17.47 -2.59
C THR A 257 13.28 -18.58 -1.90
N THR A 258 13.12 -19.84 -2.33
CA THR A 258 13.91 -20.98 -1.85
C THR A 258 15.41 -20.75 -2.01
N LEU A 259 15.85 -20.30 -3.18
CA LEU A 259 17.26 -20.01 -3.45
C LEU A 259 17.76 -18.81 -2.65
N MET A 260 16.97 -17.74 -2.55
CA MET A 260 17.29 -16.58 -1.73
C MET A 260 17.49 -16.96 -0.25
N ALA A 261 16.62 -17.81 0.29
CA ALA A 261 16.72 -18.27 1.69
C ALA A 261 18.01 -19.05 1.98
N GLN A 262 18.65 -19.66 0.97
CA GLN A 262 19.94 -20.34 1.14
C GLN A 262 21.10 -19.37 1.41
N LEU A 263 20.93 -18.08 1.07
CA LEU A 263 21.90 -17.01 1.36
C LEU A 263 21.89 -16.58 2.83
N LEU A 264 20.82 -16.91 3.57
CA LEU A 264 20.70 -16.56 4.99
C LEU A 264 21.75 -17.28 5.85
N GLY A 265 22.22 -16.58 6.88
CA GLY A 265 23.18 -17.09 7.87
C GLY A 265 22.53 -17.97 8.94
N ASN A 266 23.28 -18.23 10.02
CA ASN A 266 22.76 -18.96 11.17
C ASN A 266 21.81 -18.09 11.99
N ASN A 267 20.77 -18.71 12.57
CA ASN A 267 19.73 -18.08 13.39
C ASN A 267 19.01 -16.92 12.67
N ALA A 268 18.96 -16.98 11.34
CA ALA A 268 18.33 -15.94 10.54
C ALA A 268 16.81 -16.05 10.55
N HIS A 269 16.16 -14.94 10.20
CA HIS A 269 14.72 -14.85 10.06
C HIS A 269 14.31 -14.64 8.60
N LEU A 270 13.33 -15.40 8.12
CA LEU A 270 12.67 -15.15 6.83
C LEU A 270 11.25 -14.67 7.07
N VAL A 271 10.96 -13.42 6.73
CA VAL A 271 9.65 -12.78 6.94
C VAL A 271 8.91 -12.68 5.61
N SER A 272 7.74 -13.32 5.53
CA SER A 272 6.89 -13.29 4.35
C SER A 272 5.71 -12.33 4.55
N TYR A 273 5.56 -11.35 3.66
CA TYR A 273 4.49 -10.35 3.70
C TYR A 273 3.62 -10.32 2.43
N GLY A 274 3.91 -11.20 1.47
CA GLY A 274 3.16 -11.36 0.23
C GLY A 274 3.55 -12.64 -0.50
N ALA A 275 2.77 -12.98 -1.53
CA ALA A 275 2.98 -14.18 -2.34
C ALA A 275 2.62 -13.91 -3.82
N MET A 276 3.33 -12.99 -4.45
CA MET A 276 3.00 -12.50 -5.80
C MET A 276 3.09 -13.58 -6.88
N SER A 277 3.89 -14.64 -6.71
CA SER A 277 3.93 -15.75 -7.68
C SER A 277 2.75 -16.70 -7.56
N LYS A 278 1.98 -16.63 -6.46
CA LYS A 278 0.94 -17.60 -6.08
C LYS A 278 1.47 -19.05 -5.93
N GLU A 279 2.80 -19.23 -5.94
CA GLU A 279 3.43 -20.51 -5.68
C GLU A 279 3.66 -20.72 -4.17
N PRO A 280 3.53 -21.95 -3.67
CA PRO A 280 3.83 -22.24 -2.27
C PRO A 280 5.31 -21.97 -1.96
N LEU A 281 5.58 -21.53 -0.73
CA LEU A 281 6.93 -21.41 -0.21
C LEU A 281 7.45 -22.80 0.20
N SER A 282 8.41 -23.33 -0.56
CA SER A 282 9.10 -24.59 -0.25
C SER A 282 10.52 -24.30 0.21
N LEU A 283 10.91 -24.75 1.42
CA LEU A 283 12.22 -24.49 2.00
C LEU A 283 12.91 -25.81 2.36
N PRO A 284 14.24 -25.96 2.13
CA PRO A 284 14.94 -27.16 2.52
C PRO A 284 14.96 -27.34 4.03
N THR A 285 14.62 -28.54 4.51
CA THR A 285 14.66 -28.91 5.94
C THR A 285 16.04 -28.65 6.56
N SER A 286 17.10 -28.76 5.77
CA SER A 286 18.47 -28.47 6.20
C SER A 286 18.68 -27.02 6.66
N LEU A 287 17.93 -26.04 6.14
CA LEU A 287 18.01 -24.66 6.64
C LEU A 287 17.48 -24.55 8.08
N PHE A 288 16.47 -25.32 8.42
CA PHE A 288 15.93 -25.35 9.79
C PHE A 288 16.87 -26.11 10.73
N ILE A 289 17.30 -27.32 10.35
CA ILE A 289 18.10 -28.19 11.22
C ILE A 289 19.50 -27.61 11.46
N PHE A 290 20.18 -27.15 10.40
CA PHE A 290 21.61 -26.81 10.47
C PHE A 290 21.89 -25.31 10.55
N LYS A 291 20.94 -24.45 10.18
CA LYS A 291 21.07 -22.98 10.34
C LYS A 291 20.09 -22.40 11.35
N ASN A 292 19.22 -23.19 11.97
CA ASN A 292 18.18 -22.70 12.88
C ASN A 292 17.35 -21.56 12.26
N LEU A 293 16.99 -21.69 10.97
CA LEU A 293 16.16 -20.70 10.28
C LEU A 293 14.77 -20.62 10.92
N THR A 294 14.30 -19.40 11.21
CA THR A 294 12.93 -19.17 11.67
C THR A 294 12.14 -18.42 10.59
N CYS A 295 10.94 -18.91 10.25
CA CYS A 295 10.08 -18.28 9.24
C CYS A 295 8.87 -17.62 9.90
N HIS A 296 8.49 -16.45 9.39
CA HIS A 296 7.40 -15.63 9.92
C HIS A 296 6.46 -15.17 8.81
N GLY A 297 5.20 -14.95 9.17
CA GLY A 297 4.27 -14.14 8.39
C GLY A 297 4.18 -12.73 8.97
N PHE A 298 4.13 -11.71 8.12
CA PHE A 298 3.87 -10.34 8.54
C PHE A 298 2.64 -9.77 7.84
N TRP A 299 1.70 -9.25 8.62
CA TRP A 299 0.50 -8.60 8.11
C TRP A 299 0.31 -7.25 8.79
N GLN A 300 0.45 -6.16 8.02
CA GLN A 300 0.39 -4.79 8.54
C GLN A 300 -0.95 -4.48 9.22
N THR A 301 -2.07 -4.99 8.71
CA THR A 301 -3.38 -4.83 9.36
C THR A 301 -3.41 -5.49 10.73
N ARG A 302 -2.82 -6.69 10.88
CA ARG A 302 -2.70 -7.35 12.18
C ARG A 302 -1.80 -6.57 13.13
N TRP A 303 -0.70 -6.04 12.63
CA TRP A 303 0.18 -5.16 13.42
C TRP A 303 -0.60 -3.96 13.96
N TYR A 304 -1.43 -3.31 13.14
CA TYR A 304 -2.29 -2.23 13.64
C TYR A 304 -3.24 -2.75 14.73
N ILE A 305 -3.95 -3.85 14.52
CA ILE A 305 -4.88 -4.41 15.52
C ILE A 305 -4.20 -4.66 16.87
N ASP A 306 -3.00 -5.26 16.85
CA ASP A 306 -2.32 -5.70 18.07
C ASP A 306 -1.57 -4.58 18.81
N LYS A 307 -1.24 -3.46 18.14
CA LYS A 307 -0.43 -2.38 18.73
C LYS A 307 -1.30 -1.25 19.29
N SER A 308 -0.82 -0.65 20.37
CA SER A 308 -1.49 0.49 21.02
C SER A 308 -1.46 1.74 20.13
N LEU A 309 -2.32 2.71 20.42
CA LEU A 309 -2.37 3.97 19.68
C LEU A 309 -1.01 4.69 19.72
N GLU A 310 -0.34 4.68 20.87
CA GLU A 310 0.96 5.32 21.07
C GLU A 310 2.04 4.69 20.17
N GLN A 311 2.05 3.35 20.07
CA GLN A 311 2.99 2.64 19.20
C GLN A 311 2.75 2.97 17.72
N ARG A 312 1.48 3.08 17.31
CA ARG A 312 1.13 3.50 15.94
C ARG A 312 1.58 4.94 15.69
N GLN A 313 1.33 5.85 16.63
CA GLN A 313 1.74 7.25 16.53
C GLN A 313 3.27 7.40 16.46
N GLU A 314 4.04 6.64 17.24
CA GLU A 314 5.50 6.66 17.19
C GLU A 314 6.02 6.12 15.85
N LEU A 315 5.38 5.09 15.29
CA LEU A 315 5.68 4.64 13.93
C LEU A 315 5.46 5.76 12.90
N PHE A 316 4.30 6.42 12.91
CA PHE A 316 4.03 7.53 11.99
C PHE A 316 4.99 8.70 12.18
N LYS A 317 5.33 9.03 13.43
CA LYS A 317 6.33 10.07 13.74
C LYS A 317 7.71 9.71 13.18
N THR A 318 8.13 8.45 13.32
CA THR A 318 9.39 7.96 12.76
C THR A 318 9.41 8.06 11.23
N LEU A 319 8.34 7.58 10.58
CA LEU A 319 8.24 7.59 9.12
C LEU A 319 8.17 9.00 8.55
N THR A 320 7.37 9.88 9.14
CA THR A 320 7.27 11.29 8.73
C THR A 320 8.59 12.04 8.92
N ALA A 321 9.36 11.73 9.98
CA ALA A 321 10.70 12.28 10.15
C ALA A 321 11.66 11.83 9.04
N LEU A 322 11.69 10.54 8.70
CA LEU A 322 12.49 10.02 7.59
C LEU A 322 12.11 10.66 6.24
N MET A 323 10.81 10.86 6.01
CA MET A 323 10.31 11.51 4.80
C MET A 323 10.76 12.97 4.71
N ARG A 324 10.60 13.73 5.80
CA ARG A 324 11.01 15.14 5.89
C ARG A 324 12.51 15.33 5.72
N ASP A 325 13.30 14.40 6.26
CA ASP A 325 14.76 14.43 6.15
C ASP A 325 15.26 13.94 4.78
N GLY A 326 14.36 13.61 3.85
CA GLY A 326 14.68 13.12 2.50
C GLY A 326 15.25 11.70 2.46
N LYS A 327 15.24 10.99 3.60
CA LYS A 327 15.72 9.61 3.77
C LYS A 327 14.69 8.55 3.38
N LEU A 328 13.43 8.95 3.19
CA LEU A 328 12.36 8.10 2.71
C LEU A 328 11.51 8.87 1.69
N ARG A 329 11.87 8.73 0.42
CA ARG A 329 11.14 9.30 -0.71
C ARG A 329 9.90 8.44 -0.99
N GLY A 330 8.83 9.09 -1.41
CA GLY A 330 7.65 8.39 -1.93
C GLY A 330 8.00 7.58 -3.19
N PRO A 331 7.23 6.54 -3.53
CA PRO A 331 7.47 5.76 -4.73
C PRO A 331 7.30 6.64 -5.98
N ASP A 332 8.03 6.31 -7.04
CA ASP A 332 7.72 6.81 -8.37
C ASP A 332 6.27 6.46 -8.70
N HIS A 333 5.49 7.46 -9.09
CA HIS A 333 4.06 7.32 -9.25
C HIS A 333 3.52 8.02 -10.48
N GLU A 334 2.32 7.59 -10.87
CA GLU A 334 1.44 8.25 -11.83
C GLU A 334 0.12 8.53 -11.14
N VAL A 335 -0.41 9.73 -11.35
CA VAL A 335 -1.74 10.10 -10.87
C VAL A 335 -2.73 9.88 -12.00
N LEU A 336 -3.67 8.97 -11.79
CA LEU A 336 -4.83 8.85 -12.67
C LEU A 336 -5.96 9.72 -12.11
N THR A 337 -6.23 10.81 -12.80
CA THR A 337 -7.35 11.70 -12.48
C THR A 337 -8.63 11.21 -13.15
N ILE A 338 -9.68 11.08 -12.33
CA ILE A 338 -11.06 10.87 -12.74
C ILE A 338 -11.74 12.23 -12.67
N GLY A 339 -12.00 12.83 -13.83
CA GLY A 339 -12.52 14.17 -13.94
C GLY A 339 -13.99 14.30 -13.57
N GLY A 340 -14.37 15.44 -13.01
CA GLY A 340 -15.74 15.71 -12.58
C GLY A 340 -16.79 15.65 -13.70
N THR A 341 -16.41 15.97 -14.93
CA THR A 341 -17.29 15.97 -16.11
C THR A 341 -17.37 14.62 -16.82
N GLU A 342 -16.57 13.63 -16.42
CA GLU A 342 -16.62 12.30 -17.03
C GLU A 342 -17.91 11.57 -16.64
N SER A 343 -18.47 10.73 -17.51
CA SER A 343 -19.65 9.92 -17.15
C SER A 343 -19.24 8.68 -16.35
N ASP A 344 -20.13 8.19 -15.48
CA ASP A 344 -19.86 6.97 -14.70
C ASP A 344 -19.53 5.76 -15.59
N VAL A 345 -20.11 5.69 -16.80
CA VAL A 345 -19.81 4.62 -17.77
C VAL A 345 -18.36 4.70 -18.23
N SER A 346 -17.92 5.88 -18.68
CA SER A 346 -16.55 6.09 -19.16
C SER A 346 -15.51 5.87 -18.04
N VAL A 347 -15.81 6.34 -16.83
CA VAL A 347 -14.93 6.09 -15.67
C VAL A 347 -14.85 4.61 -15.32
N SER A 348 -15.98 3.88 -15.40
CA SER A 348 -16.00 2.44 -15.16
C SER A 348 -15.09 1.69 -16.12
N GLU A 349 -15.14 2.01 -17.42
CA GLU A 349 -14.26 1.43 -18.44
C GLU A 349 -12.79 1.76 -18.17
N LYS A 350 -12.48 3.03 -17.90
CA LYS A 350 -11.12 3.49 -17.59
C LYS A 350 -10.51 2.75 -16.39
N ILE A 351 -11.28 2.55 -15.31
CA ILE A 351 -10.81 1.85 -14.12
C ILE A 351 -10.62 0.35 -14.38
N ARG A 352 -11.50 -0.28 -15.16
CA ARG A 352 -11.36 -1.69 -15.54
C ARG A 352 -10.12 -1.91 -16.39
N ASP A 353 -9.87 -1.04 -17.36
CA ASP A 353 -8.67 -1.09 -18.19
C ASP A 353 -7.40 -0.86 -17.37
N LEU A 354 -7.45 0.05 -16.40
CA LEU A 354 -6.35 0.27 -15.47
C LEU A 354 -6.00 -1.00 -14.69
N VAL A 355 -6.98 -1.67 -14.08
CA VAL A 355 -6.70 -2.87 -13.26
C VAL A 355 -6.19 -4.04 -14.11
N VAL A 356 -6.64 -4.18 -15.37
CA VAL A 356 -6.06 -5.14 -16.31
C VAL A 356 -4.57 -4.86 -16.53
N ARG A 357 -4.21 -3.60 -16.81
CA ARG A 357 -2.82 -3.21 -17.04
C ARG A 357 -1.95 -3.39 -15.79
N LEU A 358 -2.49 -3.12 -14.61
CA LEU A 358 -1.83 -3.39 -13.32
C LEU A 358 -1.59 -4.89 -13.11
N GLY A 359 -2.59 -5.74 -13.40
CA GLY A 359 -2.50 -7.20 -13.27
C GLY A 359 -1.46 -7.83 -14.21
N GLN A 360 -1.26 -7.24 -15.39
CA GLN A 360 -0.23 -7.68 -16.35
C GLN A 360 1.19 -7.19 -15.99
N GLY A 361 1.34 -6.43 -14.90
CA GLY A 361 2.63 -5.90 -14.46
C GLY A 361 3.22 -4.85 -15.41
N MET A 362 2.40 -4.24 -16.27
CA MET A 362 2.82 -3.24 -17.26
C MET A 362 3.08 -1.86 -16.65
N TYR A 363 2.78 -1.67 -15.36
CA TYR A 363 3.11 -0.47 -14.62
C TYR A 363 4.44 -0.62 -13.88
N GLY A 364 5.44 0.16 -14.29
CA GLY A 364 6.71 0.30 -13.58
C GLY A 364 6.64 1.26 -12.37
N LYS A 365 5.51 1.93 -12.18
CA LYS A 365 5.26 2.98 -11.17
C LYS A 365 4.02 2.68 -10.35
N LYS A 366 3.93 3.29 -9.17
CA LYS A 366 2.74 3.26 -8.33
C LYS A 366 1.61 4.08 -8.97
N VAL A 367 0.39 3.56 -9.00
CA VAL A 367 -0.77 4.35 -9.44
C VAL A 367 -1.50 4.92 -8.22
N LEU A 368 -1.74 6.24 -8.26
CA LEU A 368 -2.56 6.97 -7.30
C LEU A 368 -3.81 7.49 -8.01
N LEU A 369 -4.99 7.19 -7.47
CA LEU A 369 -6.25 7.73 -7.97
C LEU A 369 -6.51 9.11 -7.38
N ARG A 370 -6.94 10.04 -8.22
CA ARG A 370 -7.58 11.30 -7.84
C ARG A 370 -9.00 11.27 -8.37
N VAL A 371 -9.99 11.25 -7.48
CA VAL A 371 -11.41 11.25 -7.85
C VAL A 371 -11.96 12.65 -7.60
N GLU A 372 -12.25 13.37 -8.66
CA GLU A 372 -12.83 14.72 -8.56
C GLU A 372 -14.32 14.66 -8.25
N GLU A 373 -14.82 15.72 -7.62
CA GLU A 373 -16.24 16.01 -7.47
C GLU A 373 -16.89 16.12 -8.85
N THR A 374 -18.12 15.64 -8.98
CA THR A 374 -18.86 15.71 -10.25
C THR A 374 -19.42 17.10 -10.48
N ALA A 375 -19.40 17.55 -11.73
CA ALA A 375 -19.81 18.91 -12.13
C ALA A 375 -21.29 19.01 -12.50
#